data_AF-A0AAW8BJW8-F1
#
_entry.id   AF-A0AAW8BJW8-F1
#
_cell.length_a   1.000
_cell.length_b   1.000
_cell.length_c   1.000
_cell.angle_alpha   90.00
_cell.angle_beta   90.00
_cell.angle_gamma   90.00
#
_symmetry.space_group_name_H-M   'P 1'
#
loop_
_entity.id
_entity.type
_entity.pdbx_description
1 polymer ?
#
loop_
_entity_poly.entity_id
_entity_poly.type
_entity_poly.pdbx_seq_one_letter_code
_entity_poly.pdbx_strand_id
1 'polypeptide(L)'
;MSQLTAFVITVAVESLWYVGGLVGIVGLRWWSALMLTIGVNAVTHPVAWWVLAPDPTIARLLLTEVAVTLAEAAVLAVAVRRDLTTLALLSVGANASSLLTGLILNR
;
A
#
# COMPACT_ATOMS: atom_id res chain seq x y z
N MET A 1 -17.41 -0.48 8.49
CA MET A 1 -16.34 -1.46 8.75
C MET A 1 -15.39 -0.91 9.82
N SER A 2 -14.79 -1.75 10.68
CA SER A 2 -13.78 -1.26 11.66
C SER A 2 -12.46 -0.94 10.97
N GLN A 3 -11.66 -0.02 11.52
CA GLN A 3 -10.34 0.32 10.97
C GLN A 3 -9.37 -0.87 10.95
N LEU A 4 -9.44 -1.74 11.97
CA LEU A 4 -8.65 -2.98 11.99
C LEU A 4 -9.06 -3.91 10.85
N THR A 5 -10.35 -4.06 10.60
CA THR A 5 -10.84 -4.89 9.48
C THR A 5 -10.40 -4.30 8.14
N ALA A 6 -10.49 -2.97 7.97
CA ALA A 6 -9.99 -2.29 6.78
C ALA A 6 -8.49 -2.58 6.57
N PHE A 7 -7.69 -2.42 7.63
CA PHE A 7 -6.25 -2.69 7.60
C PHE A 7 -5.90 -4.12 7.20
N VAL A 8 -6.58 -5.11 7.79
CA VAL A 8 -6.34 -6.53 7.46
C VAL A 8 -6.66 -6.81 5.98
N ILE A 9 -7.76 -6.25 5.47
CA ILE A 9 -8.12 -6.41 4.06
C ILE A 9 -7.08 -5.73 3.16
N THR A 10 -6.67 -4.52 3.50
CA THR A 10 -5.66 -3.78 2.74
C THR A 10 -4.35 -4.55 2.68
N VAL A 11 -3.82 -5.01 3.82
CA VAL A 11 -2.60 -5.84 3.86
C VAL A 11 -2.78 -7.11 3.03
N ALA A 12 -3.94 -7.78 3.09
CA ALA A 12 -4.18 -9.00 2.33
C ALA A 12 -4.14 -8.75 0.81
N VAL A 13 -4.78 -7.67 0.34
CA VAL A 13 -4.80 -7.30 -1.08
C VAL A 13 -3.43 -6.83 -1.55
N GLU A 14 -2.79 -5.95 -0.80
CA GLU A 14 -1.49 -5.38 -1.17
C GLU A 14 -0.35 -6.40 -1.08
N SER A 15 -0.47 -7.41 -0.23
CA SER A 15 0.49 -8.51 -0.15
C SER A 15 0.65 -9.27 -1.47
N LEU A 16 -0.40 -9.34 -2.31
CA LEU A 16 -0.31 -9.97 -3.62
C LEU A 16 0.71 -9.25 -4.52
N TRP A 17 0.76 -7.92 -4.41
CA TRP A 17 1.70 -7.07 -5.14
C TRP A 17 3.06 -7.02 -4.46
N TYR A 18 3.09 -6.65 -3.18
CA TYR A 18 4.33 -6.45 -2.47
C TYR A 18 5.06 -7.75 -2.19
N VAL A 19 4.44 -8.75 -1.57
CA VAL A 19 5.12 -10.03 -1.33
C VAL A 19 5.43 -10.72 -2.65
N GLY A 20 4.46 -10.77 -3.57
CA GLY A 20 4.65 -11.37 -4.89
C GLY A 20 5.79 -10.74 -5.69
N GLY A 21 5.79 -9.40 -5.82
CA GLY A 21 6.80 -8.65 -6.55
C GLY A 21 8.16 -8.61 -5.87
N LEU A 22 8.21 -8.40 -4.55
CA LEU A 22 9.47 -8.36 -3.81
C LEU A 22 10.15 -9.73 -3.77
N VAL A 23 9.39 -10.83 -3.73
CA VAL A 23 9.97 -12.18 -3.82
C VAL A 23 10.32 -12.52 -5.27
N GLY A 24 9.37 -12.39 -6.19
CA GLY A 24 9.50 -12.90 -7.56
C GLY A 24 10.39 -12.06 -8.47
N ILE A 25 10.43 -10.74 -8.27
CA ILE A 25 11.19 -9.82 -9.13
C ILE A 25 12.45 -9.34 -8.41
N VAL A 26 12.32 -8.92 -7.14
CA VAL A 26 13.43 -8.33 -6.40
C VAL A 26 14.32 -9.39 -5.73
N GLY A 27 13.80 -10.59 -5.47
CA GLY A 27 14.54 -11.70 -4.88
C GLY A 27 14.69 -11.61 -3.35
N LEU A 28 13.77 -10.91 -2.67
CA LEU A 28 13.74 -10.88 -1.20
C LEU A 28 13.25 -12.22 -0.63
N ARG A 29 13.67 -12.53 0.61
CA ARG A 29 13.09 -13.63 1.38
C ARG A 29 11.63 -13.29 1.68
N TRP A 30 10.75 -14.27 1.54
CA TRP A 30 9.30 -14.08 1.69
C TRP A 30 8.90 -13.46 3.04
N TRP A 31 9.55 -13.87 4.14
CA TRP A 31 9.32 -13.29 5.47
C TRP A 31 9.68 -11.80 5.53
N SER A 32 10.80 -11.40 4.91
CA SER A 32 11.22 -10.00 4.85
C SER A 32 10.26 -9.18 3.99
N ALA A 33 9.80 -9.72 2.87
CA ALA A 33 8.80 -9.07 2.02
C ALA A 33 7.45 -8.89 2.74
N LEU A 34 7.01 -9.89 3.51
CA LEU A 34 5.80 -9.81 4.32
C LEU A 34 5.92 -8.75 5.43
N MET A 35 7.03 -8.76 6.19
CA MET A 35 7.25 -7.76 7.24
C MET A 35 7.33 -6.34 6.67
N LEU A 36 7.97 -6.17 5.51
CA LEU A 36 8.04 -4.88 4.84
C LEU A 36 6.67 -4.42 4.36
N THR A 37 5.86 -5.32 3.79
CA THR A 37 4.48 -5.04 3.38
C THR A 37 3.65 -4.53 4.56
N ILE A 38 3.65 -5.29 5.67
CA ILE A 38 2.92 -4.91 6.89
C ILE A 38 3.44 -3.58 7.44
N GLY A 39 4.76 -3.40 7.50
CA GLY A 39 5.39 -2.20 8.05
C GLY A 39 5.06 -0.94 7.25
N VAL A 40 5.14 -1.00 5.91
CA VAL A 40 4.79 0.11 5.03
C VAL A 40 3.32 0.49 5.24
N ASN A 41 2.42 -0.49 5.14
CA ASN A 41 0.98 -0.30 5.31
C ASN A 41 0.63 0.26 6.71
N ALA A 42 1.27 -0.24 7.77
CA ALA A 42 1.03 0.18 9.15
C ALA A 42 1.42 1.65 9.39
N VAL A 43 2.27 2.22 8.56
CA VAL A 43 2.63 3.64 8.62
C VAL A 43 1.71 4.46 7.72
N THR A 44 1.51 4.04 6.48
CA THR A 44 0.83 4.84 5.47
C THR A 44 -0.68 4.93 5.68
N HIS A 45 -1.34 3.82 5.99
CA HIS A 45 -2.80 3.79 6.03
C HIS A 45 -3.43 4.49 7.23
N PRO A 46 -2.88 4.39 8.46
CA PRO A 46 -3.34 5.24 9.55
C PRO A 46 -3.23 6.74 9.24
N VAL A 47 -2.16 7.16 8.56
CA VAL A 47 -1.99 8.55 8.12
C VAL A 47 -3.02 8.91 7.04
N ALA A 48 -3.24 8.03 6.08
CA ALA A 48 -4.25 8.24 5.04
C ALA A 48 -5.65 8.45 5.64
N TRP A 49 -6.07 7.57 6.55
CA TRP A 49 -7.41 7.58 7.11
C TRP A 49 -7.65 8.70 8.12
N TRP A 50 -6.66 9.03 8.95
CA TRP A 50 -6.87 10.00 10.04
C TRP A 50 -6.40 11.41 9.71
N VAL A 51 -5.45 11.57 8.78
CA VAL A 51 -4.84 12.87 8.49
C VAL A 51 -5.23 13.36 7.10
N LEU A 52 -5.08 12.52 6.08
CA LEU A 52 -5.24 12.97 4.70
C LEU A 52 -6.71 12.98 4.24
N ALA A 53 -7.48 11.97 4.64
CA ALA A 53 -8.89 11.82 4.25
C ALA A 53 -9.80 11.35 5.41
N PRO A 54 -9.90 12.10 6.52
CA PRO A 54 -10.85 11.79 7.60
C PRO A 54 -12.32 11.85 7.13
N ASP A 55 -12.62 12.79 6.21
CA ASP A 55 -13.90 12.93 5.53
C ASP A 55 -13.68 12.79 4.01
N PRO A 56 -13.76 11.56 3.46
CA PRO A 56 -13.33 11.28 2.10
C PRO A 56 -14.29 11.86 1.07
N THR A 57 -13.78 12.76 0.22
CA THR A 57 -14.37 13.13 -1.07
C THR A 57 -13.56 12.50 -2.19
N ILE A 58 -14.13 12.36 -3.40
CA ILE A 58 -13.40 11.78 -4.55
C ILE A 58 -12.06 12.48 -4.79
N ALA A 59 -12.04 13.82 -4.74
CA ALA A 59 -10.81 14.57 -4.92
C ALA A 59 -9.78 14.30 -3.81
N ARG A 60 -10.22 14.22 -2.54
CA ARG A 60 -9.33 13.88 -1.42
C ARG A 60 -8.82 12.45 -1.49
N LEU A 61 -9.65 11.50 -1.91
CA LEU A 61 -9.23 10.11 -2.13
C LEU A 61 -8.13 10.06 -3.19
N LEU A 62 -8.34 10.67 -4.36
CA LEU A 62 -7.33 10.68 -5.42
C LEU A 62 -6.00 11.31 -4.99
N LEU A 63 -6.05 12.43 -4.26
CA LEU A 63 -4.84 13.06 -3.72
C LEU A 63 -4.15 12.19 -2.67
N THR A 64 -4.93 11.56 -1.79
CA THR A 64 -4.42 10.64 -0.76
C THR A 64 -3.75 9.45 -1.40
N GLU A 65 -4.36 8.87 -2.44
CA GLU A 65 -3.78 7.74 -3.18
C GLU A 65 -2.46 8.09 -3.84
N VAL A 66 -2.36 9.25 -4.48
CA VAL A 66 -1.09 9.73 -5.04
C VAL A 66 -0.05 9.90 -3.93
N ALA A 67 -0.41 10.53 -2.81
CA ALA A 67 0.50 10.78 -1.71
C ALA A 67 0.99 9.47 -1.05
N VAL A 68 0.08 8.54 -0.77
CA VAL A 68 0.39 7.23 -0.17
C VAL A 68 1.24 6.42 -1.14
N THR A 69 0.84 6.29 -2.41
CA THR A 69 1.60 5.53 -3.42
C THR A 69 3.05 6.02 -3.52
N LEU A 70 3.26 7.35 -3.54
CA LEU A 70 4.60 7.93 -3.56
C LEU A 70 5.37 7.69 -2.25
N ALA A 71 4.70 7.79 -1.09
CA ALA A 71 5.31 7.52 0.20
C ALA A 71 5.74 6.06 0.33
N GLU A 72 4.90 5.11 -0.08
CA GLU A 72 5.22 3.68 -0.06
C GLU A 72 6.38 3.36 -1.00
N ALA A 73 6.35 3.87 -2.22
CA ALA A 73 7.45 3.71 -3.17
C ALA A 73 8.77 4.26 -2.61
N ALA A 74 8.73 5.41 -1.93
CA ALA A 74 9.92 5.99 -1.29
C ALA A 74 10.43 5.14 -0.12
N VAL A 75 9.53 4.64 0.75
CA VAL A 75 9.92 3.75 1.87
C VAL A 75 10.52 2.46 1.33
N LEU A 76 9.93 1.85 0.31
CA LEU A 76 10.46 0.66 -0.35
C LEU A 76 11.81 0.95 -1.02
N ALA A 77 11.97 2.10 -1.68
CA ALA A 77 13.22 2.50 -2.29
C ALA A 77 14.35 2.62 -1.26
N VAL A 78 14.06 3.21 -0.09
CA VAL A 78 15.03 3.34 1.00
C VAL A 78 15.36 1.98 1.62
N ALA A 79 14.37 1.13 1.84
CA ALA A 79 14.52 -0.16 2.51
C ALA A 79 15.21 -1.22 1.64
N VAL A 80 14.84 -1.28 0.35
CA VAL A 80 15.29 -2.32 -0.58
C VAL A 80 16.50 -1.85 -1.40
N ARG A 81 16.58 -0.55 -1.71
CA ARG A 81 17.65 0.08 -2.52
C ARG A 81 17.82 -0.56 -3.90
N ARG A 82 16.72 -0.77 -4.61
CA ARG A 82 16.65 -1.41 -5.94
C ARG A 82 15.95 -0.50 -6.95
N ASP A 83 15.76 -1.02 -8.16
CA ASP A 83 15.13 -0.30 -9.27
C ASP A 83 13.83 0.40 -8.86
N LEU A 84 13.86 1.74 -8.93
CA LEU A 84 12.76 2.60 -8.53
C LEU A 84 11.52 2.37 -9.38
N THR A 85 11.69 2.02 -10.65
CA THR A 85 10.58 1.80 -11.57
C THR A 85 9.74 0.62 -11.12
N THR A 86 10.39 -0.51 -10.83
CA THR A 86 9.73 -1.71 -10.31
C THR A 86 9.00 -1.40 -9.00
N LEU A 87 9.66 -0.74 -8.06
CA LEU A 87 9.05 -0.43 -6.75
C LEU A 87 7.85 0.50 -6.87
N ALA A 88 7.94 1.53 -7.73
CA ALA A 88 6.82 2.42 -8.01
C ALA A 88 5.63 1.69 -8.65
N LEU A 89 5.88 0.80 -9.61
CA LEU A 89 4.82 0.01 -10.24
C LEU A 89 4.13 -0.94 -9.26
N LEU A 90 4.90 -1.57 -8.36
CA LEU A 90 4.33 -2.39 -7.29
C LEU A 90 3.44 -1.55 -6.36
N SER A 91 3.89 -0.35 -5.97
CA SER A 91 3.08 0.54 -5.13
C SER A 91 1.81 1.02 -5.80
N VAL A 92 1.86 1.36 -7.09
CA VAL A 92 0.66 1.72 -7.87
C VAL A 92 -0.32 0.56 -7.92
N GLY A 93 0.15 -0.65 -8.23
CA GLY A 93 -0.69 -1.84 -8.30
C GLY A 93 -1.35 -2.18 -6.96
N ALA A 94 -0.58 -2.11 -5.87
CA ALA A 94 -1.05 -2.33 -4.52
C ALA A 94 -2.18 -1.34 -4.14
N ASN A 95 -1.90 -0.04 -4.21
CA ASN A 95 -2.83 1.02 -3.81
C ASN A 95 -4.09 1.07 -4.69
N ALA A 96 -3.95 0.91 -6.01
CA ALA A 96 -5.11 0.86 -6.90
C ALA A 96 -6.03 -0.32 -6.58
N SER A 97 -5.44 -1.48 -6.26
CA SER A 97 -6.21 -2.69 -5.90
C SER A 97 -6.90 -2.55 -4.55
N SER A 98 -6.22 -1.98 -3.54
CA SER A 98 -6.80 -1.77 -2.22
C SER A 98 -7.88 -0.70 -2.22
N LEU A 99 -7.69 0.42 -2.95
CA LEU A 99 -8.73 1.43 -3.18
C LEU A 99 -9.96 0.82 -3.83
N LEU A 100 -9.79 0.08 -4.93
CA LEU A 100 -10.91 -0.56 -5.64
C LEU A 100 -11.66 -1.53 -4.72
N THR A 101 -10.92 -2.33 -3.93
CA THR A 101 -11.51 -3.24 -2.95
C THR A 101 -12.30 -2.45 -1.89
N GLY A 102 -11.75 -1.36 -1.36
CA GLY A 102 -12.43 -0.48 -0.42
C GLY A 102 -13.71 0.14 -1.01
N LEU A 103 -13.70 0.54 -2.27
CA LEU A 103 -14.87 1.07 -2.98
C LEU A 103 -15.94 0.00 -3.23
N ILE A 104 -15.57 -1.26 -3.43
CA ILE A 104 -16.52 -2.37 -3.60
C ILE A 104 -17.16 -2.74 -2.25
N LEU A 105 -16.37 -2.80 -1.18
CA LEU A 105 -16.81 -3.26 0.14
C LEU A 105 -17.54 -2.20 0.96
N ASN A 106 -17.36 -0.90 0.67
CA ASN A 106 -18.05 0.20 1.34
C ASN A 106 -19.20 0.80 0.52
N ARG A 107 -19.65 0.12 -0.54
CA ARG A 107 -20.99 0.35 -1.12
C ARG A 107 -22.05 -0.32 -0.27
#